data_AF-A0A150FR08-F1
#
_entry.id   AF-A0A150FR08-F1
#
_cell.length_a   1.000
_cell.length_b   1.000
_cell.length_c   1.000
_cell.angle_alpha   90.00
_cell.angle_beta   90.00
_cell.angle_gamma   90.00
#
_symmetry.space_group_name_H-M   'P 1'
#
loop_
_entity.id
_entity.type
_entity.pdbx_description
1 polymer ?
#
loop_
_entity_poly.entity_id
_entity_poly.type
_entity_poly.pdbx_seq_one_letter_code
_entity_poly.pdbx_strand_id
1 'polypeptide(L)'
;MINKNEVLNNVKLLTQEDNEPLLSLLINKAERTIKDFCNITEVTEEMQDILEDLVCYRYNLIGREGLKSEGMGSASISFTDGIPTEIKTRLYRYRRLRVL
;
A
#
# COMPACT_ATOMS: atom_id res chain seq x y z
N MET A 1 -15.53 -8.34 6.08
CA MET A 1 -15.01 -8.16 4.70
C MET A 1 -14.86 -6.66 4.48
N ILE A 2 -13.73 -6.21 3.93
CA ILE A 2 -13.49 -4.79 3.67
C ILE A 2 -14.46 -4.23 2.60
N ASN A 3 -14.93 -3.01 2.79
CA ASN A 3 -15.82 -2.36 1.83
C ASN A 3 -15.01 -1.61 0.76
N LYS A 4 -14.78 -2.25 -0.39
CA LYS A 4 -13.92 -1.71 -1.46
C LYS A 4 -14.41 -0.36 -2.01
N ASN A 5 -15.73 -0.12 -1.99
CA ASN A 5 -16.29 1.15 -2.43
C ASN A 5 -15.94 2.30 -1.48
N GLU A 6 -15.85 2.02 -0.18
CA GLU A 6 -15.45 3.02 0.82
C GLU A 6 -13.97 3.39 0.64
N VAL A 7 -13.10 2.38 0.52
CA VAL A 7 -11.67 2.56 0.21
C VAL A 7 -11.47 3.37 -1.07
N LEU A 8 -12.23 3.06 -2.11
CA LEU A 8 -12.15 3.80 -3.37
C LEU A 8 -12.49 5.27 -3.20
N ASN A 9 -13.59 5.60 -2.49
CA ASN A 9 -13.98 6.98 -2.24
C ASN A 9 -12.93 7.74 -1.42
N ASN A 10 -12.41 7.13 -0.36
CA ASN A 10 -11.40 7.78 0.47
C ASN A 10 -10.11 8.03 -0.30
N VAL A 11 -9.64 7.06 -1.09
CA VAL A 11 -8.46 7.21 -1.93
C VAL A 11 -8.66 8.32 -2.97
N LYS A 12 -9.84 8.41 -3.62
CA LYS A 12 -10.17 9.51 -4.54
C LYS A 12 -10.01 10.88 -3.87
N LEU A 13 -10.47 11.02 -2.63
CA LEU A 13 -10.35 12.27 -1.86
C LEU A 13 -8.88 12.60 -1.55
N LEU A 14 -8.07 11.59 -1.21
CA LEU A 14 -6.66 11.76 -0.86
C LEU A 14 -5.77 12.08 -2.07
N THR A 15 -5.99 11.41 -3.20
CA THR A 15 -5.17 11.58 -4.41
C THR A 15 -5.68 12.65 -5.36
N GLN A 16 -6.92 13.13 -5.16
CA GLN A 16 -7.65 14.01 -6.10
C GLN A 16 -7.74 13.42 -7.52
N GLU A 17 -7.65 12.09 -7.62
CA GLU A 17 -7.67 11.35 -8.89
C GLU A 17 -9.04 10.71 -9.08
N ASP A 18 -9.65 10.93 -10.25
CA ASP A 18 -10.97 10.36 -10.57
C ASP A 18 -10.89 9.07 -11.40
N ASN A 19 -9.68 8.63 -11.77
CA ASN A 19 -9.48 7.43 -12.56
C ASN A 19 -9.77 6.14 -11.76
N GLU A 20 -11.05 5.79 -11.67
CA GLU A 20 -11.55 4.62 -10.96
C GLU A 20 -10.88 3.29 -11.37
N PRO A 21 -10.65 2.97 -12.66
CA PRO A 21 -10.00 1.72 -13.01
C PRO A 21 -8.54 1.68 -12.55
N LEU A 22 -7.82 2.80 -12.58
CA LEU A 22 -6.47 2.89 -12.02
C LEU A 22 -6.47 2.67 -10.50
N LEU A 23 -7.34 3.37 -9.77
CA LEU A 23 -7.44 3.25 -8.32
C LEU A 23 -7.87 1.84 -7.89
N SER A 24 -8.85 1.25 -8.57
CA SER A 24 -9.30 -0.12 -8.32
C SER A 24 -8.20 -1.15 -8.55
N LEU A 25 -7.37 -0.96 -9.59
CA LEU A 25 -6.20 -1.79 -9.83
C LEU A 25 -5.18 -1.65 -8.69
N LEU A 26 -4.90 -0.43 -8.24
CA LEU A 26 -3.98 -0.17 -7.14
C LEU A 26 -4.46 -0.78 -5.82
N ILE A 27 -5.76 -0.65 -5.52
CA ILE A 27 -6.40 -1.25 -4.34
C ILE A 27 -6.24 -2.77 -4.37
N ASN A 28 -6.54 -3.44 -5.49
CA ASN A 28 -6.38 -4.89 -5.60
C ASN A 28 -4.92 -5.33 -5.45
N LYS A 29 -3.98 -4.58 -6.06
CA LYS A 29 -2.55 -4.88 -5.92
C LYS A 29 -2.09 -4.69 -4.47
N ALA A 30 -2.53 -3.63 -3.79
CA ALA A 30 -2.18 -3.34 -2.40
C ALA A 30 -2.77 -4.39 -1.45
N GLU A 31 -4.03 -4.79 -1.65
CA GLU A 31 -4.71 -5.84 -0.88
C GLU A 31 -3.95 -7.17 -0.99
N ARG A 32 -3.55 -7.56 -2.21
CA ARG A 32 -2.76 -8.78 -2.42
C ARG A 32 -1.41 -8.72 -1.70
N THR A 33 -0.73 -7.58 -1.75
CA THR A 33 0.54 -7.38 -1.06
C THR A 33 0.38 -7.49 0.47
N ILE A 34 -0.70 -6.93 1.04
CA ILE A 34 -0.98 -7.05 2.48
C ILE A 34 -1.28 -8.50 2.87
N LYS A 35 -2.11 -9.19 2.08
CA LYS A 35 -2.45 -10.62 2.31
C LYS A 35 -1.21 -11.50 2.32
N ASP A 36 -0.33 -11.30 1.35
CA ASP A 36 0.94 -12.01 1.24
C ASP A 36 1.86 -11.72 2.44
N PHE A 37 2.01 -10.44 2.79
CA PHE A 37 2.87 -10.01 3.90
C PHE A 37 2.40 -10.52 5.27
N CYS A 38 1.11 -10.39 5.56
CA CYS A 38 0.52 -10.81 6.83
C CYS A 38 0.20 -12.32 6.87
N ASN A 39 0.30 -13.02 5.74
CA ASN A 39 -0.09 -14.41 5.57
C ASN A 39 -1.55 -14.65 6.03
N ILE A 40 -2.46 -13.83 5.52
CA ILE A 40 -3.90 -13.84 5.82
C ILE A 40 -4.70 -14.04 4.53
N THR A 41 -5.88 -14.65 4.64
CA THR A 41 -6.79 -14.88 3.52
C THR A 41 -7.63 -13.65 3.19
N GLU A 42 -7.96 -12.85 4.21
CA GLU A 42 -8.87 -11.72 4.12
C GLU A 42 -8.33 -10.52 4.89
N VAL A 43 -8.49 -9.32 4.32
CA VAL A 43 -8.14 -8.04 4.95
C VAL A 43 -9.34 -7.59 5.77
N THR A 44 -9.12 -7.31 7.04
CA THR A 44 -10.16 -6.82 7.97
C THR A 44 -10.34 -5.31 7.87
N GLU A 45 -11.46 -4.80 8.38
CA GLU A 45 -11.75 -3.35 8.41
C GLU A 45 -10.70 -2.56 9.22
N GLU A 46 -10.07 -3.18 10.22
CA GLU A 46 -8.97 -2.57 10.97
C GLU A 46 -7.73 -2.27 10.11
N MET A 47 -7.58 -2.96 8.98
CA MET A 47 -6.50 -2.74 8.02
C MET A 47 -6.89 -1.80 6.89
N GLN A 48 -8.12 -1.27 6.90
CA GLN A 48 -8.62 -0.40 5.83
C GLN A 48 -7.74 0.83 5.66
N ASP A 49 -7.46 1.53 6.75
CA ASP A 49 -6.58 2.69 6.78
C ASP A 49 -5.15 2.36 6.27
N ILE A 50 -4.65 1.16 6.60
CA ILE A 50 -3.34 0.67 6.14
C ILE A 50 -3.34 0.42 4.62
N LEU A 51 -4.45 -0.13 4.10
CA LEU A 51 -4.64 -0.34 2.68
C LEU A 51 -4.73 0.99 1.92
N GLU A 52 -5.48 1.95 2.44
CA GLU A 52 -5.61 3.30 1.87
C GLU A 52 -4.26 4.01 1.79
N ASP A 53 -3.49 3.99 2.87
CA ASP A 53 -2.15 4.59 2.93
C ASP A 53 -1.19 3.94 1.92
N LEU A 54 -1.24 2.60 1.81
CA LEU A 54 -0.42 1.86 0.84
C LEU A 54 -0.81 2.19 -0.60
N VAL A 55 -2.10 2.34 -0.89
CA VAL A 55 -2.59 2.74 -2.21
C VAL A 55 -2.13 4.15 -2.55
N CYS A 56 -2.28 5.10 -1.63
CA CYS A 56 -1.81 6.47 -1.80
C CYS A 56 -0.30 6.51 -2.03
N TYR A 57 0.49 5.77 -1.25
CA TYR A 57 1.93 5.66 -1.43
C TYR A 57 2.31 5.13 -2.83
N ARG A 58 1.63 4.08 -3.30
CA ARG A 58 1.88 3.51 -4.65
C ARG A 58 1.46 4.45 -5.77
N TYR A 59 0.36 5.19 -5.59
CA TYR A 59 -0.06 6.21 -6.55
C TYR A 59 0.99 7.31 -6.67
N ASN A 60 1.49 7.82 -5.54
CA ASN A 60 2.56 8.81 -5.51
C ASN A 60 3.87 8.31 -6.13
N LEU A 61 4.16 7.01 -6.06
CA LEU A 61 5.34 6.41 -6.69
C LEU A 61 5.28 6.44 -8.22
N ILE A 62 4.12 6.13 -8.82
CA ILE A 62 3.94 6.14 -10.28
C ILE A 62 4.28 7.52 -10.86
N GLY A 63 3.97 8.59 -10.13
CA GLY A 63 4.32 9.97 -10.54
C GLY A 63 5.78 10.38 -10.30
N ARG A 64 6.58 9.59 -9.55
CA ARG A 64 7.93 9.96 -9.10
C ARG A 64 9.05 9.11 -9.71
N GLU A 65 8.75 8.16 -10.59
CA GLU A 65 9.74 7.26 -11.21
C GLU A 65 10.87 8.02 -11.96
N GLY A 66 10.62 9.26 -12.40
CA GLY A 66 11.61 10.11 -13.06
C GLY A 66 12.54 10.93 -12.14
N LEU A 67 12.29 11.00 -10.82
CA LEU A 67 13.05 11.88 -9.90
C LEU A 67 14.14 11.16 -9.09
N LYS A 68 14.26 9.82 -9.21
CA LYS A 68 15.17 9.01 -8.40
C LYS A 68 16.62 8.96 -8.88
N SER A 69 16.93 9.58 -10.02
CA SER A 69 18.27 9.52 -10.62
C SER A 69 19.23 10.59 -10.11
N GLU A 70 18.76 11.58 -9.33
CA GLU A 70 19.59 12.73 -8.98
C GLU A 70 19.58 12.99 -7.46
N GLY A 71 20.59 12.45 -6.78
CA GLY A 71 21.11 13.01 -5.53
C GLY A 71 20.67 12.35 -4.22
N MET A 72 21.38 11.31 -3.77
CA MET A 72 21.95 11.30 -2.41
C MET A 72 23.02 10.21 -2.27
N GLY A 73 24.25 10.63 -1.97
CA GLY A 73 25.40 9.75 -1.77
C GLY A 73 25.22 8.79 -0.59
N SER A 74 25.73 7.57 -0.76
CA SER A 74 26.04 6.59 0.29
C SER A 74 25.01 6.35 1.40
N ALA A 75 23.72 6.41 1.08
CA ALA A 75 22.73 5.62 1.79
C ALA A 75 21.83 5.03 0.72
N SER A 76 22.15 3.81 0.28
CA SER A 76 21.23 3.00 -0.52
C SER A 76 20.00 2.72 0.33
N ILE A 77 19.11 3.71 0.45
CA ILE A 77 17.73 3.46 0.83
C ILE A 77 17.18 2.74 -0.38
N SER A 78 17.35 1.42 -0.38
CA SER A 78 16.68 0.50 -1.28
C SER A 78 15.18 0.69 -1.07
N PHE A 79 14.61 1.67 -1.77
CA PHE A 79 13.18 1.77 -2.09
C PHE A 79 12.79 0.64 -3.06
N THR A 80 13.35 -0.55 -2.83
CA THR A 80 13.24 -1.72 -3.67
C THR A 80 11.99 -2.43 -3.21
N ASP A 81 10.95 -2.29 -4.03
CA ASP A 81 9.91 -3.29 -4.21
C ASP A 81 9.22 -3.75 -2.92
N GLY A 82 8.43 -2.86 -2.31
CA GLY A 82 7.65 -3.29 -1.16
C GLY A 82 6.86 -2.20 -0.45
N ILE A 83 6.20 -2.64 0.61
CA ILE A 83 5.49 -1.81 1.59
C ILE A 83 6.52 -0.88 2.28
N PRO A 84 6.26 0.42 2.48
CA PRO A 84 7.17 1.30 3.22
C PRO A 84 7.27 0.90 4.71
N THR A 85 8.39 1.22 5.36
CA THR A 85 8.71 0.77 6.74
C THR A 85 7.65 1.19 7.77
N GLU A 86 7.03 2.35 7.61
CA GLU A 86 5.97 2.84 8.48
C GLU A 86 4.72 1.94 8.41
N ILE A 87 4.25 1.65 7.20
CA ILE A 87 3.13 0.74 6.96
C ILE A 87 3.49 -0.69 7.40
N LYS A 88 4.72 -1.17 7.16
CA LYS A 88 5.17 -2.50 7.66
C LYS A 88 5.05 -2.60 9.18
N THR A 89 5.45 -1.55 9.91
CA THR A 89 5.38 -1.51 11.38
C THR A 89 3.96 -1.72 11.89
N ARG A 90 2.97 -1.13 11.20
CA ARG A 90 1.56 -1.31 11.52
C ARG A 90 1.08 -2.73 11.15
N LEU A 91 1.49 -3.24 10.00
CA LEU A 91 1.13 -4.59 9.53
C LEU A 91 1.70 -5.73 10.38
N TYR A 92 2.86 -5.54 11.04
CA TYR A 92 3.43 -6.57 11.91
C TYR A 92 2.48 -7.03 13.02
N ARG A 93 1.60 -6.14 13.52
CA ARG A 93 0.60 -6.48 14.54
C ARG A 93 -0.41 -7.51 14.08
N TYR A 94 -0.66 -7.55 12.78
CA TYR A 94 -1.65 -8.44 12.17
C TYR A 94 -1.03 -9.65 11.47
N ARG A 95 0.31 -9.70 11.40
CA ARG A 95 1.02 -10.81 10.79
C ARG A 95 0.83 -12.05 11.64
N ARG A 96 0.14 -13.06 11.09
CA ARG A 96 0.01 -14.36 11.76
C ARG A 96 1.38 -15.03 11.72
N LEU A 97 1.99 -15.22 12.88
CA LEU A 97 3.16 -16.07 12.99
C LEU A 97 2.73 -17.49 12.59
N ARG A 98 3.33 -17.99 11.51
CA ARG A 98 3.22 -19.40 11.17
C ARG A 98 3.94 -20.16 12.29
N VAL A 99 3.18 -20.68 13.24
CA VAL A 99 3.67 -21.71 14.15
C VAL A 99 4.02 -22.92 13.28
N LEU A 100 5.29 -23.30 13.32
CA LEU A 100 5.85 -24.46 12.62
C LEU A 100 5.39 -25.75 13.30
#